data_AF-A0A532UGM0-F1
#
_entry.id   AF-A0A532UGM0-F1
#
_cell.length_a   1.000
_cell.length_b   1.000
_cell.length_c   1.000
_cell.angle_alpha   90.00
_cell.angle_beta   90.00
_cell.angle_gamma   90.00
#
_symmetry.space_group_name_H-M   'P 1'
#
loop_
_entity.id
_entity.type
_entity.pdbx_description
1 polymer ?
#
loop_
_entity_poly.entity_id
_entity_poly.type
_entity_poly.pdbx_seq_one_letter_code
_entity_poly.pdbx_strand_id
1 'polypeptide(L)'
;MLIHGSEARLGDNLKKYLLDQLSHLLVVIVIWIIISLESISLIKYLIQKVWNSPNILLIILGYLIILWPFGYFIDNLLEPFRKHFKNQDNRGLEKAGFWIGSLERLFTYTFILFGYVEAVGLLVAAKSVFRFGEIKEPARRKETEYILIGSLLSFGLAFATGYIIKVLTS
;
A
#
# COMPACT_ATOMS: atom_id res chain seq x y z
N MET A 1 9.20 -62.74 9.66
CA MET A 1 8.10 -62.40 8.74
C MET A 1 7.06 -61.59 9.53
N LEU A 2 7.37 -60.36 9.93
CA LEU A 2 7.20 -59.09 9.20
C LEU A 2 5.78 -58.53 9.05
N ILE A 3 4.73 -59.03 9.70
CA ILE A 3 3.42 -58.35 9.68
C ILE A 3 2.68 -58.66 10.99
N HIS A 4 2.22 -57.64 11.72
CA HIS A 4 1.20 -57.61 12.82
C HIS A 4 1.54 -56.68 14.01
N GLY A 5 2.75 -56.09 14.07
CA GLY A 5 3.13 -55.19 15.18
C GLY A 5 2.91 -53.68 14.96
N SER A 6 2.69 -53.24 13.72
CA SER A 6 2.65 -51.80 13.36
C SER A 6 1.25 -51.21 13.20
N GLU A 7 0.23 -52.02 12.86
CA GLU A 7 -1.12 -51.52 12.57
C GLU A 7 -1.86 -51.04 13.83
N ALA A 8 -1.66 -51.71 14.98
CA ALA A 8 -2.26 -51.29 16.25
C ALA A 8 -1.69 -49.97 16.78
N ARG A 9 -0.42 -49.63 16.46
CA ARG A 9 0.22 -48.36 16.87
C ARG A 9 -0.10 -47.21 15.92
N LEU A 10 -0.36 -47.49 14.64
CA LEU A 10 -0.73 -46.47 13.65
C LEU A 10 -2.18 -45.98 13.84
N GLY A 11 -3.12 -46.87 14.15
CA GLY A 11 -4.51 -46.53 14.40
C GLY A 11 -4.72 -45.67 15.66
N ASP A 12 -4.02 -46.00 16.76
CA ASP A 12 -4.08 -45.23 18.00
C ASP A 12 -3.41 -43.86 17.90
N ASN A 13 -2.33 -43.75 17.12
CA ASN A 13 -1.72 -42.46 16.81
C ASN A 13 -2.64 -41.61 15.93
N LEU A 14 -3.25 -42.19 14.89
CA LEU A 14 -4.19 -41.47 14.01
C LEU A 14 -5.40 -40.93 14.80
N LYS A 15 -5.98 -41.75 15.70
CA LYS A 15 -7.07 -41.31 16.57
C LYS A 15 -6.65 -40.15 17.48
N LYS A 16 -5.44 -40.21 18.07
CA LYS A 16 -4.91 -39.12 18.90
C LYS A 16 -4.66 -37.85 18.09
N TYR A 17 -4.11 -37.94 16.88
CA TYR A 17 -3.94 -36.79 15.98
C TYR A 17 -5.29 -36.19 15.56
N LEU A 18 -6.28 -37.02 15.20
CA LEU A 18 -7.62 -36.53 14.86
C LEU A 18 -8.31 -35.86 16.06
N LEU A 19 -8.16 -36.43 17.25
CA LEU A 19 -8.71 -35.85 18.49
C LEU A 19 -8.04 -34.52 18.83
N ASP A 20 -6.73 -34.43 18.64
CA ASP A 20 -5.94 -33.20 18.83
C ASP A 20 -6.37 -32.11 17.84
N GLN A 21 -6.50 -32.44 16.55
CA GLN A 21 -6.96 -31.50 15.52
C GLN A 21 -8.41 -31.03 15.75
N LEU A 22 -9.30 -31.93 16.19
CA LEU A 22 -10.67 -31.56 16.57
C LEU A 22 -10.68 -30.63 17.80
N SER A 23 -9.81 -30.87 18.77
CA SER A 23 -9.68 -30.01 19.96
C SER A 23 -9.16 -28.63 19.57
N HIS A 24 -8.16 -28.55 18.69
CA HIS A 24 -7.67 -27.29 18.14
C HIS A 24 -8.74 -26.53 17.36
N LEU A 25 -9.48 -27.22 16.48
CA LEU A 25 -10.57 -26.62 15.72
C LEU A 25 -11.67 -26.08 16.64
N LEU A 26 -12.02 -26.83 17.70
CA LEU A 26 -13.02 -26.43 18.68
C LEU A 26 -12.56 -25.19 19.46
N VAL A 27 -11.29 -25.12 19.88
CA VAL A 27 -10.72 -23.93 20.54
C VAL A 27 -10.77 -22.72 19.61
N VAL A 28 -10.42 -22.87 18.33
CA VAL A 28 -10.50 -21.79 17.34
C VAL A 28 -11.95 -21.32 17.16
N ILE A 29 -12.92 -22.24 17.09
CA ILE A 29 -14.35 -21.90 16.95
C ILE A 29 -14.88 -21.19 18.21
N VAL A 30 -14.49 -21.64 19.42
CA VAL A 30 -14.92 -21.03 20.68
C VAL A 30 -14.34 -19.62 20.81
N ILE A 31 -13.04 -19.45 20.53
CA ILE A 31 -12.40 -18.12 20.49
C ILE A 31 -13.08 -17.24 19.43
N TRP A 32 -13.38 -17.79 18.25
CA TRP A 32 -14.09 -17.09 17.19
C TRP A 32 -15.49 -16.64 17.63
N ILE A 33 -16.26 -17.48 18.33
CA ILE A 33 -17.60 -17.13 18.84
C ILE A 33 -17.50 -16.04 19.91
N ILE A 34 -16.58 -16.17 20.87
CA ILE A 34 -16.37 -15.19 21.94
C ILE A 34 -16.00 -13.82 21.36
N ILE A 35 -15.08 -13.80 20.37
CA ILE A 35 -14.68 -12.57 19.68
C ILE A 35 -15.81 -12.03 18.81
N SER A 36 -16.53 -12.89 18.07
CA SER A 36 -17.54 -12.51 17.08
C SER A 36 -18.75 -11.78 17.69
N LEU A 37 -19.17 -12.17 18.91
CA LEU A 37 -20.34 -11.59 19.56
C LEU A 37 -20.16 -10.09 19.90
N GLU A 38 -18.96 -9.65 20.28
CA GLU A 38 -18.65 -8.23 20.50
C GLU A 38 -18.04 -7.54 19.26
N SER A 39 -17.34 -8.28 18.41
CA SER A 39 -16.70 -7.71 17.22
C SER A 39 -17.70 -7.32 16.14
N ILE A 40 -18.83 -8.02 16.02
CA ILE A 40 -19.87 -7.66 15.03
C ILE A 40 -20.51 -6.31 15.37
N SER A 41 -20.76 -6.01 16.65
CA SER A 41 -21.32 -4.72 17.06
C SER A 41 -20.31 -3.58 16.89
N LEU A 42 -19.03 -3.81 17.21
CA LEU A 42 -17.95 -2.86 16.98
C LEU A 42 -17.74 -2.57 15.48
N ILE A 43 -17.70 -3.59 14.63
CA ILE A 43 -17.54 -3.42 13.18
C ILE A 43 -18.73 -2.64 12.60
N LYS A 44 -19.97 -2.97 12.99
CA LYS A 44 -21.16 -2.22 12.58
C LYS A 44 -21.09 -0.76 13.01
N TYR A 45 -20.67 -0.49 14.24
CA TYR A 45 -20.50 0.87 14.74
C TYR A 45 -19.44 1.66 13.94
N LEU A 46 -18.28 1.05 13.64
CA LEU A 46 -17.23 1.69 12.85
C LEU A 46 -17.69 1.98 11.42
N ILE A 47 -18.34 1.02 10.76
CA ILE A 47 -18.89 1.20 9.41
C ILE A 47 -19.93 2.33 9.41
N GLN A 48 -20.84 2.34 10.39
CA GLN A 48 -21.88 3.37 10.48
C GLN A 48 -21.27 4.76 10.75
N LYS A 49 -20.23 4.84 11.60
CA LYS A 49 -19.51 6.09 11.87
C LYS A 49 -18.81 6.64 10.62
N VAL A 50 -18.18 5.77 9.84
CA VAL A 50 -17.54 6.14 8.56
C VAL A 50 -18.59 6.58 7.54
N TRP A 51 -19.65 5.78 7.36
CA TRP A 51 -20.69 6.02 6.36
C TRP A 51 -21.50 7.30 6.62
N ASN A 52 -21.71 7.64 7.89
CA ASN A 52 -22.46 8.83 8.27
C ASN A 52 -21.61 10.10 8.38
N SER A 53 -20.30 10.03 8.12
CA SER A 53 -19.41 11.18 8.20
C SER A 53 -18.91 11.58 6.80
N PRO A 54 -19.49 12.63 6.20
CA PRO A 54 -19.05 13.15 4.90
C PRO A 54 -17.55 13.47 4.89
N ASN A 55 -17.00 14.00 5.98
CA ASN A 55 -15.59 14.36 6.07
C ASN A 55 -14.68 13.13 5.98
N ILE A 56 -15.01 12.04 6.67
CA ILE A 56 -14.24 10.79 6.59
C ILE A 56 -14.33 10.21 5.17
N LEU A 57 -15.51 10.24 4.56
CA LEU A 57 -15.70 9.76 3.19
C LEU A 57 -14.89 10.58 2.17
N LEU A 58 -14.82 11.91 2.32
CA LEU A 58 -13.97 12.77 1.50
C LEU A 58 -12.48 12.46 1.67
N ILE A 59 -12.03 12.21 2.90
CA ILE A 59 -10.65 11.80 3.17
C ILE A 59 -10.32 10.46 2.49
N ILE A 60 -11.19 9.46 2.61
CA ILE A 60 -11.05 8.15 1.96
C ILE A 60 -11.05 8.31 0.44
N LEU A 61 -11.96 9.12 -0.11
CA LEU A 61 -12.03 9.40 -1.55
C LEU A 61 -10.72 10.00 -2.05
N GLY A 62 -10.13 10.95 -1.31
CA GLY A 62 -8.83 11.52 -1.66
C GLY A 62 -7.73 10.45 -1.72
N TYR A 63 -7.66 9.54 -0.73
CA TYR A 63 -6.72 8.39 -0.78
C TYR A 63 -6.93 7.50 -2.00
N LEU A 64 -8.18 7.19 -2.35
CA LEU A 64 -8.49 6.38 -3.53
C LEU A 64 -8.04 7.07 -4.82
N ILE A 65 -8.28 8.38 -4.95
CA ILE A 65 -7.89 9.20 -6.12
C ILE A 65 -6.37 9.28 -6.27
N ILE A 66 -5.63 9.52 -5.18
CA ILE A 66 -4.17 9.66 -5.27
C ILE A 66 -3.47 8.32 -5.52
N LEU A 67 -4.03 7.20 -5.07
CA LEU A 67 -3.39 5.90 -5.22
C LEU A 67 -3.61 5.31 -6.62
N TRP A 68 -4.84 5.35 -7.12
CA TRP A 68 -5.22 4.57 -8.30
C TRP A 68 -5.38 5.42 -9.56
N PRO A 69 -6.34 6.37 -9.66
CA PRO A 69 -6.46 7.24 -10.83
C PRO A 69 -5.19 8.02 -11.17
N PHE A 70 -4.53 8.62 -10.18
CA PHE A 70 -3.32 9.40 -10.45
C PHE A 70 -2.13 8.54 -10.87
N GLY A 71 -1.97 7.34 -10.30
CA GLY A 71 -0.93 6.41 -10.72
C GLY A 71 -1.08 6.05 -12.21
N TYR A 72 -2.31 5.73 -12.63
CA TYR A 72 -2.61 5.41 -14.02
C TYR A 72 -2.48 6.63 -14.95
N PHE A 73 -3.00 7.79 -14.53
CA PHE A 73 -2.93 9.04 -15.30
C PHE A 73 -1.48 9.45 -15.58
N ILE A 74 -0.62 9.40 -14.57
CA ILE A 74 0.79 9.76 -14.70
C ILE A 74 1.52 8.76 -15.60
N ASP A 75 1.25 7.45 -15.48
CA ASP A 75 1.90 6.45 -16.34
C ASP A 75 1.53 6.65 -17.82
N ASN A 76 0.26 6.93 -18.11
CA ASN A 76 -0.19 7.22 -19.47
C ASN A 76 0.40 8.54 -20.01
N LEU A 77 0.42 9.60 -19.21
CA LEU A 77 0.98 10.89 -19.62
C LEU A 77 2.47 10.80 -19.95
N LEU A 78 3.18 9.94 -19.23
CA LEU A 78 4.63 9.78 -19.37
C LEU A 78 5.03 8.64 -20.31
N GLU A 79 4.08 7.86 -20.82
CA GLU A 79 4.31 6.75 -21.76
C GLU A 79 5.17 7.16 -22.98
N PRO A 80 4.95 8.32 -23.63
CA PRO A 80 5.78 8.74 -24.78
C PRO A 80 7.25 8.88 -24.41
N PHE A 81 7.55 9.41 -23.22
CA PHE A 81 8.91 9.53 -22.72
C PHE A 81 9.50 8.17 -22.38
N ARG A 82 8.72 7.27 -21.74
CA ARG A 82 9.14 5.91 -21.37
C ARG A 82 9.62 5.09 -22.57
N LYS A 83 8.96 5.24 -23.74
CA LYS A 83 9.32 4.52 -24.97
C LYS A 83 10.74 4.79 -25.45
N HIS A 84 11.34 5.93 -25.09
CA HIS A 84 12.73 6.26 -25.45
C HIS A 84 13.77 5.47 -24.65
N PHE A 85 13.36 4.76 -23.59
CA PHE A 85 14.23 4.00 -22.70
C PHE A 85 14.04 2.47 -22.79
N LYS A 86 13.12 2.00 -23.64
CA LYS A 86 12.65 0.60 -23.68
C LYS A 86 13.72 -0.43 -24.07
N ASN A 87 14.85 0.01 -24.63
CA ASN A 87 15.97 -0.84 -25.06
C ASN A 87 17.15 -0.83 -24.07
N GLN A 88 17.02 -0.18 -22.91
CA GLN A 88 18.06 -0.21 -21.88
C GLN A 88 17.71 -1.32 -20.89
N ASP A 89 18.60 -2.30 -20.79
CA ASP A 89 18.49 -3.52 -19.98
C ASP A 89 17.87 -3.31 -18.59
N ASN A 90 17.26 -4.38 -18.08
CA ASN A 90 16.69 -4.61 -16.73
C ASN A 90 17.55 -4.09 -15.55
N ARG A 91 17.72 -2.77 -15.42
CA ARG A 91 18.61 -2.15 -14.43
C ARG A 91 17.91 -1.80 -13.11
N GLY A 92 16.66 -2.19 -12.92
CA GLY A 92 15.89 -1.86 -11.71
C GLY A 92 14.88 -2.93 -11.29
N LEU A 93 14.38 -2.80 -10.07
CA LEU A 93 13.31 -3.65 -9.55
C LEU A 93 12.01 -3.43 -10.32
N GLU A 94 11.35 -4.54 -10.66
CA GLU A 94 10.04 -4.52 -11.29
C GLU A 94 9.06 -3.71 -10.42
N LYS A 95 8.33 -2.77 -11.03
CA LYS A 95 7.34 -1.90 -10.36
C LYS A 95 7.86 -1.01 -9.23
N ALA A 96 9.19 -0.86 -9.06
CA ALA A 96 9.73 0.02 -8.02
C ALA A 96 9.20 1.46 -8.11
N GLY A 97 9.12 2.02 -9.32
CA GLY A 97 8.57 3.37 -9.54
C GLY A 97 7.11 3.51 -9.13
N PHE A 98 6.29 2.46 -9.30
CA PHE A 98 4.90 2.45 -8.86
C PHE A 98 4.79 2.50 -7.34
N TRP A 99 5.57 1.68 -6.64
CA TRP A 99 5.58 1.64 -5.17
C TRP A 99 6.14 2.93 -4.56
N ILE A 100 7.28 3.41 -5.06
CA ILE A 100 7.88 4.68 -4.62
C ILE A 100 6.90 5.84 -4.82
N GLY A 101 6.31 5.95 -6.01
CA GLY A 101 5.32 7.00 -6.29
C GLY A 101 4.08 6.91 -5.41
N SER A 102 3.60 5.69 -5.12
CA SER A 102 2.45 5.49 -4.24
C SER A 102 2.74 5.91 -2.80
N LEU A 103 3.91 5.54 -2.27
CA LEU A 103 4.35 5.94 -0.92
C LEU A 103 4.52 7.45 -0.81
N GLU A 104 5.10 8.11 -1.81
CA GLU A 104 5.25 9.57 -1.81
C GLU A 104 3.91 10.29 -1.80
N ARG A 105 2.94 9.82 -2.60
CA ARG A 105 1.59 10.39 -2.60
C ARG A 105 0.90 10.16 -1.27
N LEU A 106 1.05 8.97 -0.67
CA LEU A 106 0.53 8.66 0.66
C LEU A 106 1.08 9.61 1.71
N PHE A 107 2.40 9.76 1.80
CA PHE A 107 3.02 10.65 2.79
C PHE A 107 2.65 12.11 2.55
N THR A 108 2.72 12.57 1.30
CA THR A 108 2.35 13.94 0.92
C THR A 108 0.93 14.27 1.35
N TYR A 109 -0.04 13.45 0.93
CA TYR A 109 -1.44 13.66 1.25
C TYR A 109 -1.71 13.59 2.76
N THR A 110 -1.15 12.59 3.43
CA THR A 110 -1.26 12.43 4.89
C THR A 110 -0.75 13.66 5.62
N PHE A 111 0.47 14.10 5.33
CA PHE A 111 1.08 15.25 5.99
C PHE A 111 0.30 16.54 5.76
N ILE A 112 -0.26 16.75 4.56
CA ILE A 112 -1.13 17.91 4.32
C ILE A 112 -2.38 17.87 5.20
N LEU A 113 -3.06 16.72 5.29
CA LEU A 113 -4.23 16.56 6.16
C LEU A 113 -3.90 16.87 7.63
N PHE A 114 -2.75 16.40 8.12
CA PHE A 114 -2.26 16.71 9.47
C PHE A 114 -1.69 18.13 9.63
N GLY A 115 -1.50 18.88 8.54
CA GLY A 115 -0.95 20.23 8.56
C GLY A 115 0.57 20.33 8.64
N TYR A 116 1.29 19.23 8.45
CA TYR A 116 2.75 19.20 8.41
C TYR A 116 3.28 19.48 6.99
N VAL A 117 3.03 20.68 6.46
CA VAL A 117 3.47 21.08 5.12
C VAL A 117 5.01 21.09 5.01
N GLU A 118 5.68 21.33 6.13
CA GLU A 118 7.14 21.32 6.24
C GLU A 118 7.72 19.91 6.03
N ALA A 119 7.04 18.87 6.56
CA ALA A 119 7.45 17.47 6.38
C ALA A 119 7.36 17.06 4.90
N VAL A 120 6.38 17.60 4.18
CA VAL A 120 6.24 17.44 2.74
C VAL A 120 7.43 18.06 1.99
N GLY A 121 7.84 19.28 2.36
CA GLY A 121 9.03 19.93 1.80
C GLY A 121 10.31 19.14 2.06
N LEU A 122 10.49 18.60 3.27
CA LEU A 122 11.62 17.75 3.64
C LEU A 122 11.67 16.48 2.79
N LEU A 123 10.53 15.82 2.58
CA LEU A 123 10.42 14.61 1.77
C LEU A 123 10.88 14.86 0.33
N VAL A 124 10.43 15.96 -0.29
CA VAL A 124 10.83 16.34 -1.65
C VAL A 124 12.31 16.72 -1.71
N ALA A 125 12.81 17.46 -0.72
CA ALA A 125 14.22 17.85 -0.65
C ALA A 125 15.14 16.62 -0.55
N ALA A 126 14.82 15.68 0.34
CA ALA A 126 15.57 14.44 0.51
C ALA A 126 15.63 13.62 -0.79
N LYS A 127 14.49 13.47 -1.49
CA LYS A 127 14.44 12.81 -2.80
C LYS A 127 15.30 13.51 -3.84
N SER A 128 15.28 14.84 -3.87
CA SER A 128 16.04 15.65 -4.82
C SER A 128 17.55 15.48 -4.62
N VAL A 129 18.02 15.44 -3.37
CA VAL A 129 19.44 15.22 -3.01
C VAL A 129 19.97 13.91 -3.60
N PHE A 130 19.22 12.81 -3.49
CA PHE A 130 19.62 11.52 -4.09
C PHE A 130 19.68 11.57 -5.62
N ARG A 131 18.86 12.42 -6.24
CA ARG A 131 18.79 12.57 -7.70
C ARG A 131 19.92 13.39 -8.31
N PHE A 132 20.45 14.37 -7.57
CA PHE A 132 21.45 15.31 -8.10
C PHE A 132 22.76 14.64 -8.54
N GLY A 133 23.14 13.52 -7.92
CA GLY A 133 24.30 12.73 -8.34
C GLY A 133 24.12 12.09 -9.72
N GLU A 134 22.92 11.58 -10.01
CA GLU A 134 22.61 10.84 -11.24
C GLU A 134 22.53 11.76 -12.48
N ILE A 135 22.09 13.01 -12.31
CA ILE A 135 21.96 14.00 -13.41
C ILE A 135 23.32 14.28 -14.07
N LYS A 136 24.42 14.17 -13.32
CA LYS A 136 25.78 14.44 -13.81
C LYS A 136 26.30 13.37 -14.76
N GLU A 137 25.67 12.19 -14.80
CA GLU A 137 26.03 11.11 -15.71
C GLU A 137 25.31 11.26 -17.07
N PRO A 138 26.02 11.56 -18.18
CA PRO A 138 25.40 11.80 -19.49
C PRO A 138 24.54 10.62 -19.98
N ALA A 139 24.92 9.40 -19.61
CA ALA A 139 24.22 8.17 -19.98
C ALA A 139 22.86 8.01 -19.27
N ARG A 140 22.66 8.63 -18.10
CA ARG A 140 21.44 8.50 -17.27
C ARG A 140 20.57 9.75 -17.27
N ARG A 141 21.11 10.89 -17.71
CA ARG A 141 20.44 12.20 -17.70
C ARG A 141 18.98 12.18 -18.16
N LYS A 142 18.69 11.56 -19.30
CA LYS A 142 17.32 11.51 -19.84
C LYS A 142 16.35 10.70 -18.96
N GLU A 143 16.81 9.59 -18.37
CA GLU A 143 16.01 8.78 -17.44
C GLU A 143 15.79 9.54 -16.12
N THR A 144 16.82 10.24 -15.63
CA THR A 144 16.72 11.08 -14.45
C THR A 144 15.73 12.24 -14.65
N GLU A 145 15.77 12.92 -15.80
CA GLU A 145 14.81 13.97 -16.18
C GLU A 145 13.37 13.43 -16.25
N TYR A 146 13.16 12.25 -16.87
CA TYR A 146 11.86 11.58 -16.92
C TYR A 146 11.28 11.34 -15.52
N ILE A 147 12.08 10.76 -14.61
CA ILE A 147 11.60 10.44 -13.26
C ILE A 147 11.40 11.72 -12.44
N LEU A 148 12.22 12.75 -12.63
CA LEU A 148 12.02 14.05 -11.98
C LEU A 148 10.67 14.65 -12.37
N ILE A 149 10.37 14.72 -13.67
CA ILE A 149 9.08 15.22 -14.19
C ILE A 149 7.93 14.42 -13.58
N GLY A 150 8.02 13.08 -13.60
CA GLY A 150 6.96 12.24 -13.04
C GLY A 150 6.78 12.40 -11.54
N SER A 151 7.86 12.54 -10.79
CA SER A 151 7.79 12.75 -9.34
C SER A 151 7.22 14.11 -8.96
N LEU A 152 7.60 15.18 -9.67
CA LEU A 152 7.06 16.53 -9.45
C LEU A 152 5.57 16.61 -9.77
N LEU A 153 5.15 15.98 -10.88
CA LEU A 153 3.74 15.90 -11.25
C LEU A 153 2.94 15.10 -10.20
N SER A 154 3.43 13.93 -9.82
CA SER A 154 2.82 13.07 -8.79
C SER A 154 2.66 13.81 -7.47
N PHE A 155 3.72 14.49 -7.06
CA PHE A 155 3.75 15.30 -5.86
C PHE A 155 2.74 16.44 -5.91
N GLY A 156 2.75 17.25 -6.98
CA GLY A 156 1.86 18.39 -7.15
C GLY A 156 0.38 17.98 -7.12
N LEU A 157 0.04 16.87 -7.78
CA LEU A 157 -1.30 16.31 -7.76
C LEU A 157 -1.73 15.87 -6.35
N ALA A 158 -0.88 15.11 -5.63
CA ALA A 158 -1.19 14.68 -4.26
C ALA A 158 -1.29 15.86 -3.28
N PHE A 159 -0.42 16.85 -3.43
CA PHE A 159 -0.46 18.09 -2.64
C PHE A 159 -1.79 18.84 -2.87
N ALA A 160 -2.15 19.07 -4.13
CA ALA A 160 -3.37 19.77 -4.50
C ALA A 160 -4.61 19.05 -3.97
N THR A 161 -4.71 17.73 -4.15
CA THR A 161 -5.81 16.92 -3.61
C THR A 161 -5.84 16.99 -2.08
N GLY A 162 -4.70 16.85 -1.41
CA GLY A 162 -4.61 16.98 0.05
C GLY A 162 -5.12 18.32 0.56
N TYR A 163 -4.71 19.40 -0.11
CA TYR A 163 -5.13 20.75 0.27
C TYR A 163 -6.63 20.97 0.04
N ILE A 164 -7.15 20.55 -1.12
CA ILE A 164 -8.59 20.64 -1.43
C ILE A 164 -9.41 19.88 -0.39
N ILE A 165 -9.06 18.62 -0.11
CA ILE A 165 -9.79 17.81 0.87
C ILE A 165 -9.70 18.44 2.26
N LYS A 166 -8.51 18.88 2.68
CA LYS A 166 -8.34 19.55 3.97
C LYS A 166 -9.28 20.74 4.10
N VAL A 167 -9.34 21.63 3.10
CA VAL A 167 -10.22 22.81 3.10
C VAL A 167 -11.69 22.40 3.14
N LEU A 168 -12.09 21.35 2.42
CA LEU A 168 -13.48 20.85 2.42
C LEU A 168 -13.90 20.20 3.75
N THR A 169 -12.94 19.72 4.54
CA THR A 169 -13.20 19.01 5.81
C THR A 169 -12.86 19.82 7.07
N SER A 170 -12.28 21.02 6.91
CA SER A 170 -11.98 21.96 8.01
C SER A 170 -13.22 22.72 8.44
#